data_AF-A0A838LZ14-F1
#
_entry.id   AF-A0A838LZ14-F1
#
_cell.length_a   1.000
_cell.length_b   1.000
_cell.length_c   1.000
_cell.angle_alpha   90.00
_cell.angle_beta   90.00
_cell.angle_gamma   90.00
#
_symmetry.space_group_name_H-M   'P 1'
#
loop_
_entity.id
_entity.type
_entity.pdbx_description
1 polymer ?
#
loop_
_entity_poly.entity_id
_entity_poly.type
_entity_poly.pdbx_seq_one_letter_code
_entity_poly.pdbx_strand_id
1 'polypeptide(L)'
;MKPTDIGAPDYLHKVVDCQWACPAHTPVPEYIRLTAAGRYSDAYMINWHSNVFPGILGRVCDRPCEPACRRGRVDAEPVAICRLKRVCADLKDDIRHLLPKPPAQKNLKRIACIGAGPASLTVARDLVAIGYQVSVFDSGKSPGGMMRSQIPKFRLPDSVLDEECGYIINLGVDMHYEHWVNSLRDVLAEGWDAVFVGTGAPRGRECEVPGRLEAAAHIHIGIDWLANVSFGHTTKTEKRVIVLGGGNTAMDCCRSARRMGGEDVKVVVRSGFEEMKASPWEKEDAINEGIPILNMLVPLEFKHDNGKLTGVLFEKVRAEYDAKGRRSLLPTGEPHVLMECDEVLIAIGQENSFPWIERDVGLEFDKWGLPVLNPATLQSSLPNVFFGGDAAFGPKNIITAVAHGHEAAISIDRFCRKRDLLRRPSPLTNLVSQKMGIHEWSYDNNVSEESRKKVPIKAREMTLLDIKLELEIGFDPFLACAEADRCLNCDIATVFTDKACIECDACVDICPTECITFTANSEEDDLRGRLKAPAKNLDQALYVSGTLKTGRVMVKDENICLHCGMCAERCPTGAWDMRKYFFKTAAAGAEAPRK
;
A
#
# COMPACT_ATOMS: atom_id res chain seq x y z
N MET A 1 25.55 -17.32 -19.17
CA MET A 1 24.70 -17.18 -17.97
C MET A 1 24.44 -18.54 -17.33
N LYS A 2 24.27 -18.57 -16.00
CA LYS A 2 23.86 -19.80 -15.29
C LYS A 2 22.36 -20.07 -15.50
N PRO A 3 21.92 -21.33 -15.45
CA PRO A 3 20.49 -21.65 -15.47
C PRO A 3 19.77 -20.97 -14.30
N THR A 4 18.55 -20.51 -14.55
CA THR A 4 17.73 -19.85 -13.53
C THR A 4 17.29 -20.85 -12.47
N ASP A 5 17.51 -20.52 -11.20
CA ASP A 5 16.95 -21.28 -10.07
C ASP A 5 15.52 -20.80 -9.77
N ILE A 6 14.54 -21.48 -10.36
CA ILE A 6 13.11 -21.23 -10.11
C ILE A 6 12.62 -21.78 -8.76
N GLY A 7 13.47 -22.52 -8.02
CA GLY A 7 13.20 -22.90 -6.64
C GLY A 7 13.48 -21.76 -5.65
N ALA A 8 14.26 -20.76 -6.06
CA ALA A 8 14.50 -19.56 -5.27
C ALA A 8 13.21 -18.74 -5.14
N PRO A 9 12.79 -18.36 -3.90
CA PRO A 9 11.54 -17.66 -3.67
C PRO A 9 11.34 -16.35 -4.44
N ASP A 10 12.44 -15.65 -4.75
CA ASP A 10 12.34 -14.29 -5.29
C ASP A 10 12.14 -14.27 -6.80
N TYR A 11 12.57 -15.31 -7.53
CA TYR A 11 12.59 -15.26 -9.00
C TYR A 11 11.16 -15.14 -9.56
N LEU A 12 10.31 -16.14 -9.31
CA LEU A 12 8.93 -16.15 -9.79
C LEU A 12 8.06 -15.13 -9.06
N HIS A 13 8.39 -14.77 -7.82
CA HIS A 13 7.66 -13.72 -7.09
C HIS A 13 7.81 -12.35 -7.76
N LYS A 14 9.02 -11.99 -8.20
CA LYS A 14 9.27 -10.74 -8.94
C LYS A 14 8.54 -10.66 -10.28
N VAL A 15 8.22 -11.81 -10.89
CA VAL A 15 7.43 -11.87 -12.13
C VAL A 15 5.95 -11.51 -11.91
N VAL A 16 5.45 -11.62 -10.67
CA VAL A 16 4.11 -11.18 -10.29
C VAL A 16 4.17 -9.73 -9.81
N ASP A 17 4.39 -8.79 -10.73
CA ASP A 17 4.70 -7.39 -10.43
C ASP A 17 3.73 -6.72 -9.43
N CYS A 18 2.42 -6.98 -9.56
CA CYS A 18 1.41 -6.40 -8.67
C CYS A 18 1.50 -6.94 -7.23
N GLN A 19 1.89 -8.21 -7.05
CA GLN A 19 2.14 -8.81 -5.74
C GLN A 19 3.49 -8.35 -5.19
N TRP A 20 4.52 -8.28 -6.03
CA TRP A 20 5.84 -7.78 -5.65
C TRP A 20 5.82 -6.32 -5.19
N ALA A 21 5.06 -5.47 -5.89
CA ALA A 21 4.91 -4.05 -5.58
C ALA A 21 4.05 -3.78 -4.33
N CYS A 22 3.19 -4.73 -3.94
CA CYS A 22 2.41 -4.61 -2.71
C CYS A 22 3.32 -4.84 -1.50
N PRO A 23 3.46 -3.89 -0.55
CA PRO A 23 4.32 -4.07 0.62
C PRO A 23 3.98 -5.30 1.48
N ALA A 24 2.70 -5.71 1.50
CA ALA A 24 2.27 -6.91 2.22
C ALA A 24 2.23 -8.17 1.33
N HIS A 25 2.69 -8.09 0.08
CA HIS A 25 2.70 -9.18 -0.89
C HIS A 25 1.34 -9.88 -1.05
N THR A 26 0.27 -9.10 -1.13
CA THR A 26 -1.10 -9.62 -1.29
C THR A 26 -1.21 -10.44 -2.58
N PRO A 27 -1.75 -11.68 -2.56
CA PRO A 27 -1.88 -12.55 -3.75
C PRO A 27 -2.89 -12.03 -4.79
N VAL A 28 -2.52 -10.97 -5.51
CA VAL A 28 -3.42 -10.20 -6.38
C VAL A 28 -4.12 -11.05 -7.44
N PRO A 29 -3.39 -11.79 -8.30
CA PRO A 29 -4.06 -12.58 -9.34
C PRO A 29 -5.02 -13.63 -8.76
N GLU A 30 -4.69 -14.20 -7.60
CA GLU A 30 -5.48 -15.27 -7.01
C GLU A 30 -6.86 -14.80 -6.54
N TYR A 31 -6.94 -13.72 -5.79
CA TYR A 31 -8.25 -13.23 -5.38
C TYR A 31 -9.04 -12.64 -6.55
N ILE A 32 -8.38 -12.12 -7.59
CA ILE A 32 -9.06 -11.62 -8.79
C ILE A 32 -9.75 -12.78 -9.53
N ARG A 33 -9.04 -13.89 -9.76
CA ARG A 33 -9.65 -15.09 -10.35
C ARG A 33 -10.82 -15.63 -9.51
N LEU A 34 -10.71 -15.62 -8.19
CA LEU A 34 -11.82 -16.01 -7.31
C LEU A 34 -13.00 -15.03 -7.39
N THR A 35 -12.73 -13.74 -7.59
CA THR A 35 -13.75 -12.72 -7.82
C THR A 35 -14.50 -12.96 -9.13
N ALA A 36 -13.78 -13.27 -10.22
CA ALA A 36 -14.39 -13.66 -11.51
C ALA A 36 -15.26 -14.92 -11.36
N ALA A 37 -14.84 -15.88 -10.53
CA ALA A 37 -15.60 -17.09 -10.22
C ALA A 37 -16.79 -16.87 -9.24
N GLY A 38 -17.08 -15.64 -8.81
CA GLY A 38 -18.14 -15.34 -7.85
C GLY A 38 -17.87 -15.82 -6.42
N ARG A 39 -16.64 -16.25 -6.12
CA ARG A 39 -16.21 -16.78 -4.80
C ARG A 39 -15.68 -15.65 -3.91
N TYR A 40 -16.54 -14.68 -3.61
CA TYR A 40 -16.15 -13.44 -2.93
C TYR A 40 -15.59 -13.66 -1.52
N SER A 41 -16.20 -14.55 -0.74
CA SER A 41 -15.74 -14.91 0.61
C SER A 41 -14.33 -15.50 0.61
N ASP A 42 -14.03 -16.39 -0.35
CA ASP A 42 -12.69 -16.97 -0.51
C ASP A 42 -11.69 -15.91 -0.98
N ALA A 43 -12.08 -15.08 -1.95
CA ALA A 43 -11.26 -13.97 -2.45
C ALA A 43 -10.92 -12.97 -1.34
N TYR A 44 -11.88 -12.67 -0.48
CA TYR A 44 -11.69 -11.83 0.70
C TYR A 44 -10.68 -12.46 1.66
N MET A 45 -10.81 -13.75 1.98
CA MET A 45 -9.89 -14.44 2.89
C MET A 45 -8.46 -14.50 2.35
N ILE A 46 -8.27 -14.69 1.04
CA ILE A 46 -6.95 -14.60 0.41
C ILE A 46 -6.33 -13.22 0.63
N ASN A 47 -7.11 -12.14 0.48
CA ASN A 47 -6.65 -10.79 0.80
C ASN A 47 -6.33 -10.63 2.29
N TRP A 48 -7.25 -11.04 3.17
CA TRP A 48 -7.18 -10.82 4.61
C TRP A 48 -5.95 -11.46 5.25
N HIS A 49 -5.44 -12.56 4.69
CA HIS A 49 -4.24 -13.21 5.18
C HIS A 49 -3.01 -12.30 5.21
N SER A 50 -2.83 -11.47 4.18
CA SER A 50 -1.69 -10.55 4.01
C SER A 50 -2.02 -9.09 4.29
N ASN A 51 -3.22 -8.65 3.93
CA ASN A 51 -3.62 -7.24 3.96
C ASN A 51 -4.22 -6.85 5.32
N VAL A 52 -4.84 -7.82 6.02
CA VAL A 52 -5.65 -7.71 7.25
C VAL A 52 -6.81 -6.69 7.25
N PHE A 53 -6.86 -5.77 6.28
CA PHE A 53 -7.92 -4.78 6.10
C PHE A 53 -8.46 -4.70 4.64
N PRO A 54 -8.87 -5.80 3.97
CA PRO A 54 -9.30 -5.76 2.58
C PRO A 54 -10.44 -4.76 2.30
N GLY A 55 -11.39 -4.59 3.23
CA GLY A 55 -12.52 -3.67 3.08
C GLY A 55 -12.10 -2.20 3.11
N ILE A 56 -11.14 -1.85 3.98
CA ILE A 56 -10.56 -0.51 4.05
C ILE A 56 -9.67 -0.27 2.82
N LEU A 57 -8.73 -1.18 2.56
CA LEU A 57 -7.76 -1.05 1.47
C LEU A 57 -8.34 -1.36 0.07
N GLY A 58 -9.61 -1.73 -0.02
CA GLY A 58 -10.38 -1.71 -1.27
C GLY A 58 -10.88 -0.31 -1.63
N ARG A 59 -10.98 0.59 -0.64
CA ARG A 59 -11.48 1.96 -0.80
C ARG A 59 -10.35 2.97 -0.92
N VAL A 60 -9.41 2.93 0.02
CA VAL A 60 -8.44 4.04 0.25
C VAL A 60 -6.97 3.65 0.08
N CYS A 61 -6.67 2.50 -0.51
CA CYS A 61 -5.29 2.11 -0.79
C CYS A 61 -4.63 3.07 -1.79
N ASP A 62 -3.33 3.33 -1.61
CA ASP A 62 -2.49 4.07 -2.56
C ASP A 62 -2.10 3.24 -3.80
N ARG A 63 -2.62 2.02 -3.91
CA ARG A 63 -2.56 1.14 -5.08
C ARG A 63 -1.16 0.97 -5.70
N PRO A 64 -0.09 0.68 -4.92
CA PRO A 64 1.25 0.47 -5.50
C PRO A 64 1.27 -0.68 -6.53
N CYS A 65 0.33 -1.61 -6.44
CA CYS A 65 0.13 -2.72 -7.35
C CYS A 65 -0.42 -2.35 -8.74
N GLU A 66 -1.17 -1.24 -8.88
CA GLU A 66 -1.78 -0.85 -10.16
C GLU A 66 -0.76 -0.27 -11.15
N PRO A 67 0.10 0.70 -10.77
CA PRO A 67 1.17 1.19 -11.65
C PRO A 67 2.18 0.10 -12.05
N ALA A 68 2.39 -0.89 -11.19
CA ALA A 68 3.26 -2.03 -11.48
C ALA A 68 2.57 -3.12 -12.32
N CYS A 69 1.26 -3.01 -12.59
CA CYS A 69 0.52 -4.09 -13.22
C CYS A 69 1.03 -4.36 -14.65
N ARG A 70 1.36 -5.63 -14.93
CA ARG A 70 1.82 -6.12 -16.23
C ARG A 70 0.88 -5.80 -17.39
N ARG A 71 -0.42 -5.60 -17.09
CA ARG A 71 -1.43 -5.17 -18.05
C ARG A 71 -1.04 -3.87 -18.75
N GLY A 72 -0.34 -2.96 -18.07
CA GLY A 72 0.18 -1.71 -18.63
C GLY A 72 1.17 -1.89 -19.79
N ARG A 73 1.67 -3.11 -20.04
CA ARG A 73 2.52 -3.42 -21.19
C ARG A 73 1.76 -3.67 -22.49
N VAL A 74 0.46 -3.99 -22.39
CA VAL A 74 -0.41 -4.30 -23.55
C VAL A 74 -1.60 -3.35 -23.68
N ASP A 75 -1.94 -2.65 -22.62
CA ASP A 75 -3.05 -1.70 -22.53
C ASP A 75 -2.54 -0.42 -21.85
N ALA A 76 -3.18 0.72 -22.11
CA ALA A 76 -2.82 1.99 -21.47
C ALA A 76 -3.12 1.95 -19.96
N GLU A 77 -4.18 1.24 -19.58
CA GLU A 77 -4.69 1.22 -18.21
C GLU A 77 -4.44 -0.14 -17.53
N PRO A 78 -4.04 -0.14 -16.24
CA PRO A 78 -3.88 -1.37 -15.48
C PRO A 78 -5.24 -2.01 -15.14
N VAL A 79 -5.20 -3.18 -14.51
CA VAL A 79 -6.39 -3.76 -13.86
C VAL A 79 -6.77 -2.91 -12.64
N ALA A 80 -8.07 -2.69 -12.39
CA ALA A 80 -8.57 -1.98 -11.22
C ALA A 80 -8.52 -2.85 -9.93
N ILE A 81 -7.30 -3.27 -9.58
CA ILE A 81 -6.96 -4.18 -8.47
C ILE A 81 -7.56 -3.72 -7.13
N CYS A 82 -7.50 -2.41 -6.85
CA CYS A 82 -8.04 -1.86 -5.60
C CYS A 82 -9.56 -2.02 -5.53
N ARG A 83 -10.25 -1.82 -6.64
CA ARG A 83 -11.73 -1.89 -6.69
C ARG A 83 -12.22 -3.33 -6.71
N LEU A 84 -11.50 -4.25 -7.37
CA LEU A 84 -11.77 -5.69 -7.24
C LEU A 84 -11.58 -6.20 -5.80
N LYS A 85 -10.61 -5.65 -5.05
CA LYS A 85 -10.48 -5.94 -3.61
C LYS A 85 -11.69 -5.46 -2.82
N ARG A 86 -12.23 -4.26 -3.15
CA ARG A 86 -13.48 -3.78 -2.56
C ARG A 86 -14.65 -4.72 -2.87
N VAL A 87 -14.76 -5.20 -4.12
CA VAL A 87 -15.80 -6.19 -4.49
C VAL A 87 -15.75 -7.41 -3.57
N CYS A 88 -14.56 -7.94 -3.30
CA CYS A 88 -14.39 -9.06 -2.37
C CYS A 88 -14.98 -8.73 -0.99
N ALA A 89 -14.74 -7.53 -0.48
CA ALA A 89 -15.20 -7.11 0.84
C ALA A 89 -16.70 -6.79 0.90
N ASP A 90 -17.25 -6.19 -0.17
CA ASP A 90 -18.63 -5.75 -0.25
C ASP A 90 -19.60 -6.91 -0.55
N LEU A 91 -19.14 -7.95 -1.26
CA LEU A 91 -19.97 -9.09 -1.68
C LEU A 91 -19.71 -10.41 -0.92
N LYS A 92 -18.83 -10.42 0.08
CA LYS A 92 -18.60 -11.62 0.92
C LYS A 92 -19.80 -11.94 1.80
N ASP A 93 -19.92 -13.21 2.15
CA ASP A 93 -20.75 -13.68 3.26
C ASP A 93 -20.03 -13.47 4.61
N ASP A 94 -20.65 -13.89 5.72
CA ASP A 94 -20.01 -13.84 7.03
C ASP A 94 -18.78 -14.76 7.11
N ILE A 95 -17.61 -14.15 7.26
CA ILE A 95 -16.31 -14.84 7.31
C ILE A 95 -15.84 -15.18 8.71
N ARG A 96 -16.57 -14.82 9.79
CA ARG A 96 -16.11 -15.01 11.18
C ARG A 96 -15.72 -16.45 11.50
N HIS A 97 -16.38 -17.42 10.88
CA HIS A 97 -16.09 -18.84 11.06
C HIS A 97 -14.78 -19.29 10.38
N LEU A 98 -14.26 -18.52 9.42
CA LEU A 98 -13.02 -18.74 8.68
C LEU A 98 -11.81 -18.04 9.33
N LEU A 99 -12.05 -17.12 10.26
CA LEU A 99 -10.98 -16.41 10.97
C LEU A 99 -10.15 -17.37 11.84
N PRO A 100 -8.84 -17.09 12.02
CA PRO A 100 -7.98 -17.92 12.85
C PRO A 100 -8.52 -17.97 14.28
N LYS A 101 -8.55 -19.16 14.87
CA LYS A 101 -8.93 -19.34 16.27
C LYS A 101 -7.65 -19.33 17.12
N PRO A 102 -7.51 -18.38 18.07
CA PRO A 102 -6.40 -18.38 19.00
C PRO A 102 -6.30 -19.73 19.74
N PRO A 103 -5.09 -20.21 20.07
CA PRO A 103 -4.93 -21.46 20.79
C PRO A 103 -5.52 -21.35 22.20
N ALA A 104 -6.16 -22.42 22.67
CA ALA A 104 -6.73 -22.48 24.01
C ALA A 104 -5.65 -22.31 25.11
N GLN A 105 -4.47 -22.87 24.88
CA GLN A 105 -3.31 -22.68 25.75
C GLN A 105 -2.49 -21.48 25.26
N LYS A 106 -2.49 -20.40 26.05
CA LYS A 106 -1.66 -19.22 25.80
C LYS A 106 -0.18 -19.51 26.12
N ASN A 107 0.72 -18.79 25.47
CA ASN A 107 2.17 -18.92 25.69
C ASN A 107 2.69 -18.10 26.90
N LEU A 108 1.77 -17.46 27.65
CA LEU A 108 2.02 -16.63 28.84
C LEU A 108 2.88 -15.38 28.60
N LYS A 109 3.15 -15.01 27.35
CA LYS A 109 3.89 -13.80 26.98
C LYS A 109 2.94 -12.62 26.78
N ARG A 110 3.28 -11.48 27.37
CA ARG A 110 2.47 -10.25 27.36
C ARG A 110 3.12 -9.18 26.50
N ILE A 111 2.38 -8.68 25.52
CA ILE A 111 2.83 -7.64 24.59
C ILE A 111 1.95 -6.41 24.75
N ALA A 112 2.58 -5.24 24.92
CA ALA A 112 1.89 -3.95 24.88
C ALA A 112 2.05 -3.31 23.50
N CYS A 113 0.95 -2.97 22.85
CA CYS A 113 0.94 -2.19 21.61
C CYS A 113 0.43 -0.78 21.92
N ILE A 114 1.21 0.25 21.58
CA ILE A 114 0.85 1.65 21.80
C ILE A 114 0.31 2.24 20.49
N GLY A 115 -0.94 2.65 20.51
CA GLY A 115 -1.76 3.07 19.36
C GLY A 115 -2.56 1.91 18.76
N ALA A 116 -3.83 2.13 18.41
CA ALA A 116 -4.74 1.19 17.75
C ALA A 116 -4.85 1.45 16.24
N GLY A 117 -3.75 1.88 15.62
CA GLY A 117 -3.63 2.04 14.17
C GLY A 117 -3.36 0.73 13.42
N PRO A 118 -3.22 0.79 12.09
CA PRO A 118 -3.07 -0.41 11.25
C PRO A 118 -1.88 -1.29 11.66
N ALA A 119 -0.72 -0.69 11.99
CA ALA A 119 0.47 -1.45 12.35
C ALA A 119 0.28 -2.28 13.63
N SER A 120 -0.25 -1.67 14.70
CA SER A 120 -0.48 -2.36 15.98
C SER A 120 -1.56 -3.41 15.89
N LEU A 121 -2.62 -3.15 15.12
CA LEU A 121 -3.68 -4.13 14.87
C LEU A 121 -3.16 -5.33 14.08
N THR A 122 -2.26 -5.12 13.09
CA THR A 122 -1.59 -6.23 12.41
C THR A 122 -0.72 -7.06 13.37
N VAL A 123 0.07 -6.40 14.23
CA VAL A 123 0.86 -7.09 15.27
C VAL A 123 -0.05 -7.90 16.19
N ALA A 124 -1.14 -7.31 16.65
CA ALA A 124 -2.11 -7.98 17.52
C ALA A 124 -2.73 -9.20 16.84
N ARG A 125 -3.19 -9.06 15.59
CA ARG A 125 -3.74 -10.15 14.78
C ARG A 125 -2.78 -11.33 14.70
N ASP A 126 -1.52 -11.09 14.37
CA ASP A 126 -0.53 -12.15 14.17
C ASP A 126 -0.11 -12.83 15.47
N LEU A 127 0.10 -12.07 16.54
CA LEU A 127 0.59 -12.60 17.81
C LEU A 127 -0.52 -13.30 18.61
N VAL A 128 -1.76 -12.78 18.62
CA VAL A 128 -2.89 -13.44 19.29
C VAL A 128 -3.19 -14.79 18.64
N ALA A 129 -3.09 -14.89 17.31
CA ALA A 129 -3.31 -16.14 16.58
C ALA A 129 -2.33 -17.27 16.97
N ILE A 130 -1.17 -16.94 17.56
CA ILE A 130 -0.17 -17.92 18.05
C ILE A 130 -0.05 -17.95 19.58
N GLY A 131 -1.01 -17.35 20.30
CA GLY A 131 -1.20 -17.54 21.73
C GLY A 131 -0.58 -16.49 22.66
N TYR A 132 -0.11 -15.35 22.13
CA TYR A 132 0.32 -14.22 22.96
C TYR A 132 -0.88 -13.51 23.58
N GLN A 133 -0.68 -12.92 24.76
CA GLN A 133 -1.59 -11.90 25.30
C GLN A 133 -1.15 -10.54 24.77
N VAL A 134 -1.98 -9.91 23.95
CA VAL A 134 -1.71 -8.58 23.39
C VAL A 134 -2.70 -7.59 23.97
N SER A 135 -2.17 -6.55 24.60
CA SER A 135 -2.93 -5.39 25.08
C SER A 135 -2.62 -4.19 24.18
N VAL A 136 -3.65 -3.51 23.69
CA VAL A 136 -3.52 -2.33 22.82
C VAL A 136 -4.04 -1.11 23.57
N PHE A 137 -3.19 -0.10 23.73
CA PHE A 137 -3.51 1.16 24.39
C PHE A 137 -3.69 2.25 23.35
N ASP A 138 -4.83 2.92 23.33
CA ASP A 138 -5.12 3.99 22.38
C ASP A 138 -5.90 5.11 23.04
N SER A 139 -5.59 6.35 22.65
CA SER A 139 -6.27 7.54 23.17
C SER A 139 -7.66 7.77 22.55
N GLY A 140 -7.96 7.11 21.43
CA GLY A 140 -9.26 7.15 20.79
C GLY A 140 -10.30 6.26 21.48
N LYS A 141 -11.57 6.53 21.15
CA LYS A 141 -12.73 5.76 21.62
C LYS A 141 -12.95 4.46 20.86
N SER A 142 -12.25 4.28 19.73
CA SER A 142 -12.48 3.20 18.77
C SER A 142 -11.21 2.94 17.97
N PRO A 143 -10.98 1.70 17.53
CA PRO A 143 -9.77 1.31 16.81
C PRO A 143 -9.74 1.89 15.40
N GLY A 144 -8.57 1.85 14.77
CA GLY A 144 -8.33 2.30 13.39
C GLY A 144 -7.33 3.46 13.32
N GLY A 145 -7.05 4.12 14.46
CA GLY A 145 -6.11 5.24 14.54
C GLY A 145 -6.38 6.30 13.47
N MET A 146 -5.34 6.66 12.72
CA MET A 146 -5.45 7.66 11.65
C MET A 146 -6.37 7.25 10.49
N MET A 147 -6.62 5.96 10.26
CA MET A 147 -7.62 5.56 9.26
C MET A 147 -9.02 6.04 9.64
N ARG A 148 -9.31 6.13 10.94
CA ARG A 148 -10.59 6.65 11.46
C ARG A 148 -10.57 8.15 11.65
N SER A 149 -9.47 8.71 12.14
CA SER A 149 -9.42 10.12 12.49
C SER A 149 -9.12 11.03 11.30
N GLN A 150 -8.46 10.55 10.24
CA GLN A 150 -7.97 11.42 9.15
C GLN A 150 -8.66 11.18 7.80
N ILE A 151 -9.17 9.97 7.56
CA ILE A 151 -9.79 9.64 6.29
C ILE A 151 -11.26 10.05 6.31
N PRO A 152 -11.72 10.89 5.38
CA PRO A 152 -13.10 11.33 5.36
C PRO A 152 -14.11 10.18 5.19
N LYS A 153 -15.26 10.30 5.84
CA LYS A 153 -16.31 9.26 5.86
C LYS A 153 -16.90 8.95 4.48
N PHE A 154 -16.91 9.93 3.57
CA PHE A 154 -17.33 9.72 2.18
C PHE A 154 -16.35 8.85 1.36
N ARG A 155 -15.11 8.63 1.84
CA ARG A 155 -14.14 7.67 1.26
C ARG A 155 -14.09 6.37 2.05
N LEU A 156 -14.19 6.45 3.38
CA LEU A 156 -14.11 5.30 4.27
C LEU A 156 -15.19 5.37 5.36
N PRO A 157 -16.31 4.65 5.21
CA PRO A 157 -17.36 4.62 6.22
C PRO A 157 -16.90 4.00 7.54
N ASP A 158 -17.41 4.52 8.67
CA ASP A 158 -17.13 3.98 10.01
C ASP A 158 -17.53 2.50 10.13
N SER A 159 -18.61 2.07 9.48
CA SER A 159 -19.07 0.67 9.49
C SER A 159 -18.03 -0.30 8.91
N VAL A 160 -17.28 0.12 7.89
CA VAL A 160 -16.20 -0.68 7.30
C VAL A 160 -15.02 -0.77 8.26
N LEU A 161 -14.67 0.34 8.92
CA LEU A 161 -13.63 0.36 9.96
C LEU A 161 -14.01 -0.54 11.14
N ASP A 162 -15.25 -0.48 11.59
CA ASP A 162 -15.77 -1.25 12.72
C ASP A 162 -15.75 -2.75 12.42
N GLU A 163 -16.18 -3.14 11.22
CA GLU A 163 -16.13 -4.53 10.77
C GLU A 163 -14.68 -5.05 10.71
N GLU A 164 -13.81 -4.35 9.98
CA GLU A 164 -12.46 -4.82 9.68
C GLU A 164 -11.56 -4.81 10.92
N CYS A 165 -11.63 -3.78 11.75
CA CYS A 165 -10.93 -3.75 13.04
C CYS A 165 -11.54 -4.77 14.02
N GLY A 166 -12.87 -4.95 13.98
CA GLY A 166 -13.59 -5.91 14.80
C GLY A 166 -13.13 -7.34 14.55
N TYR A 167 -12.81 -7.72 13.32
CA TYR A 167 -12.26 -9.05 13.01
C TYR A 167 -10.96 -9.36 13.75
N ILE A 168 -10.15 -8.34 14.02
CA ILE A 168 -8.89 -8.49 14.76
C ILE A 168 -9.14 -8.48 16.26
N ILE A 169 -9.91 -7.50 16.75
CA ILE A 169 -10.14 -7.31 18.18
C ILE A 169 -10.87 -8.50 18.79
N ASN A 170 -11.85 -9.04 18.06
CA ASN A 170 -12.63 -10.19 18.49
C ASN A 170 -11.83 -11.52 18.50
N LEU A 171 -10.55 -11.51 18.09
CA LEU A 171 -9.63 -12.62 18.35
C LEU A 171 -9.19 -12.69 19.83
N GLY A 172 -9.60 -11.73 20.67
CA GLY A 172 -9.24 -11.69 22.09
C GLY A 172 -8.09 -10.74 22.39
N VAL A 173 -7.99 -9.65 21.61
CA VAL A 173 -7.10 -8.53 21.90
C VAL A 173 -7.67 -7.75 23.09
N ASP A 174 -6.81 -7.42 24.06
CA ASP A 174 -7.18 -6.65 25.24
C ASP A 174 -7.08 -5.14 24.94
N MET A 175 -8.23 -4.51 24.68
CA MET A 175 -8.29 -3.11 24.24
C MET A 175 -8.47 -2.15 25.41
N HIS A 176 -7.58 -1.16 25.50
CA HIS A 176 -7.62 -0.04 26.45
C HIS A 176 -7.84 1.26 25.68
N TYR A 177 -9.11 1.61 25.48
CA TYR A 177 -9.51 2.87 24.82
C TYR A 177 -9.44 4.06 25.77
N GLU A 178 -9.43 5.26 25.19
CA GLU A 178 -9.34 6.52 25.94
C GLU A 178 -8.14 6.54 26.92
N HIS A 179 -7.11 5.77 26.60
CA HIS A 179 -5.92 5.59 27.41
C HIS A 179 -4.75 6.33 26.78
N TRP A 180 -4.40 7.47 27.38
CA TRP A 180 -3.25 8.25 26.94
C TRP A 180 -1.97 7.80 27.66
N VAL A 181 -0.99 7.34 26.88
CA VAL A 181 0.33 6.93 27.39
C VAL A 181 1.23 8.16 27.50
N ASN A 182 1.62 8.51 28.72
CA ASN A 182 2.42 9.71 29.01
C ASN A 182 3.94 9.44 29.09
N SER A 183 4.34 8.18 29.31
CA SER A 183 5.72 7.80 29.62
C SER A 183 6.02 6.41 29.06
N LEU A 184 7.09 6.28 28.28
CA LEU A 184 7.60 4.96 27.89
C LEU A 184 8.22 4.25 29.09
N ARG A 185 8.88 4.99 29.98
CA ARG A 185 9.46 4.45 31.21
C ARG A 185 8.42 3.73 32.08
N ASP A 186 7.25 4.34 32.26
CA ASP A 186 6.17 3.75 33.06
C ASP A 186 5.65 2.47 32.43
N VAL A 187 5.43 2.47 31.10
CA VAL A 187 5.07 1.25 30.36
C VAL A 187 6.13 0.16 30.54
N LEU A 188 7.42 0.49 30.46
CA LEU A 188 8.49 -0.48 30.66
C LEU A 188 8.52 -1.03 32.11
N ALA A 189 8.17 -0.21 33.10
CA ALA A 189 8.13 -0.61 34.51
C ALA A 189 7.02 -1.64 34.81
N GLU A 190 5.98 -1.75 33.98
CA GLU A 190 4.92 -2.76 34.10
C GLU A 190 5.38 -4.20 33.75
N GLY A 191 6.60 -4.35 33.20
CA GLY A 191 7.21 -5.65 32.95
C GLY A 191 6.60 -6.42 31.78
N TRP A 192 6.27 -5.73 30.69
CA TRP A 192 5.87 -6.37 29.43
C TRP A 192 7.04 -7.14 28.80
N ASP A 193 6.76 -8.30 28.19
CA ASP A 193 7.79 -9.08 27.49
C ASP A 193 8.28 -8.33 26.25
N ALA A 194 7.40 -7.60 25.55
CA ALA A 194 7.78 -6.64 24.53
C ALA A 194 6.76 -5.49 24.41
N VAL A 195 7.23 -4.35 23.94
CA VAL A 195 6.44 -3.16 23.64
C VAL A 195 6.56 -2.86 22.15
N PHE A 196 5.43 -2.67 21.48
CA PHE A 196 5.35 -2.23 20.09
C PHE A 196 4.76 -0.83 20.02
N VAL A 197 5.46 0.10 19.37
CA VAL A 197 5.02 1.48 19.21
C VAL A 197 4.51 1.69 17.78
N GLY A 198 3.19 1.85 17.66
CA GLY A 198 2.47 2.08 16.42
C GLY A 198 1.63 3.37 16.44
N THR A 199 2.12 4.41 17.10
CA THR A 199 1.41 5.69 17.34
C THR A 199 1.31 6.60 16.11
N GLY A 200 1.89 6.20 14.98
CA GLY A 200 1.88 6.98 13.74
C GLY A 200 2.76 8.25 13.77
N ALA A 201 2.44 9.21 12.91
CA ALA A 201 3.09 10.52 12.81
C ALA A 201 2.10 11.66 13.14
N PRO A 202 1.73 11.85 14.43
CA PRO A 202 0.54 12.60 14.82
C PRO A 202 0.65 14.13 14.66
N ARG A 203 1.84 14.67 14.34
CA ARG A 203 2.04 16.12 14.29
C ARG A 203 1.99 16.61 12.84
N GLY A 204 1.19 17.64 12.57
CA GLY A 204 1.19 18.30 11.28
C GLY A 204 2.36 19.27 11.17
N ARG A 205 2.91 19.42 9.97
CA ARG A 205 3.95 20.41 9.71
C ARG A 205 3.39 21.81 9.77
N GLU A 206 4.09 22.68 10.49
CA GLU A 206 3.77 24.10 10.54
C GLU A 206 4.39 24.88 9.39
N CYS A 207 3.80 26.05 9.13
CA CYS A 207 4.27 26.99 8.12
C CYS A 207 4.65 28.32 8.77
N GLU A 208 5.95 28.63 8.85
CA GLU A 208 6.47 29.88 9.39
C GLU A 208 6.37 30.98 8.33
N VAL A 209 5.20 31.60 8.23
CA VAL A 209 4.90 32.68 7.27
C VAL A 209 4.32 33.87 8.04
N PRO A 210 4.73 35.12 7.74
CA PRO A 210 4.15 36.32 8.36
C PRO A 210 2.62 36.32 8.34
N GLY A 211 1.98 36.74 9.44
CA GLY A 211 0.53 36.71 9.62
C GLY A 211 -0.05 35.39 10.14
N ARG A 212 0.78 34.31 10.21
CA ARG A 212 0.35 32.97 10.68
C ARG A 212 -0.19 32.98 12.11
N LEU A 213 0.41 33.75 13.00
CA LEU A 213 0.05 33.81 14.42
C LEU A 213 -1.14 34.75 14.64
N GLU A 214 -1.13 35.89 13.95
CA GLU A 214 -2.14 36.94 14.04
C GLU A 214 -3.52 36.45 13.54
N ALA A 215 -3.54 35.63 12.49
CA ALA A 215 -4.76 35.04 11.93
C ALA A 215 -4.98 33.57 12.33
N ALA A 216 -4.37 33.09 13.42
CA ALA A 216 -4.37 31.67 13.80
C ALA A 216 -5.77 31.06 13.99
N ALA A 217 -6.79 31.86 14.31
CA ALA A 217 -8.18 31.40 14.45
C ALA A 217 -8.78 30.85 13.13
N HIS A 218 -8.24 31.27 11.99
CA HIS A 218 -8.71 30.90 10.64
C HIS A 218 -7.68 30.08 9.85
N ILE A 219 -6.56 29.72 10.49
CA ILE A 219 -5.48 28.95 9.86
C ILE A 219 -5.29 27.66 10.65
N HIS A 220 -5.73 26.56 10.07
CA HIS A 220 -5.74 25.25 10.70
C HIS A 220 -4.69 24.33 10.11
N ILE A 221 -4.10 23.48 10.95
CA ILE A 221 -3.32 22.33 10.49
C ILE A 221 -4.30 21.31 9.93
N GLY A 222 -4.09 20.88 8.68
CA GLY A 222 -5.05 20.07 7.93
C GLY A 222 -5.38 18.74 8.58
N ILE A 223 -4.40 18.07 9.21
CA ILE A 223 -4.65 16.80 9.92
C ILE A 223 -5.50 17.00 11.19
N ASP A 224 -5.31 18.11 11.90
CA ASP A 224 -6.07 18.38 13.12
C ASP A 224 -7.49 18.79 12.76
N TRP A 225 -7.62 19.56 11.67
CA TRP A 225 -8.91 19.94 11.09
C TRP A 225 -9.71 18.72 10.61
N LEU A 226 -9.08 17.79 9.88
CA LEU A 226 -9.74 16.54 9.44
C LEU A 226 -10.16 15.66 10.62
N ALA A 227 -9.34 15.58 11.68
CA ALA A 227 -9.74 14.91 12.93
C ALA A 227 -10.96 15.56 13.56
N ASN A 228 -10.99 16.88 13.65
CA ASN A 228 -12.13 17.61 14.20
C ASN A 228 -13.40 17.43 13.34
N VAL A 229 -13.28 17.37 12.01
CA VAL A 229 -14.40 17.03 11.12
C VAL A 229 -14.89 15.60 11.37
N SER A 230 -13.98 14.63 11.47
CA SER A 230 -14.32 13.21 11.65
C SER A 230 -15.02 12.93 12.97
N PHE A 231 -14.61 13.61 14.04
CA PHE A 231 -15.22 13.53 15.38
C PHE A 231 -16.41 14.48 15.57
N GLY A 232 -16.75 15.31 14.58
CA GLY A 232 -17.90 16.22 14.63
C GLY A 232 -17.70 17.47 15.48
N HIS A 233 -16.46 17.81 15.83
CA HIS A 233 -16.10 19.09 16.46
C HIS A 233 -16.14 20.25 15.47
N THR A 234 -15.84 19.99 14.20
CA THR A 234 -15.98 20.95 13.09
C THR A 234 -17.14 20.54 12.20
N THR A 235 -18.20 21.36 12.17
CA THR A 235 -19.42 21.07 11.38
C THR A 235 -19.61 21.97 10.17
N LYS A 236 -18.78 23.00 10.00
CA LYS A 236 -18.83 23.97 8.88
C LYS A 236 -17.43 24.48 8.56
N THR A 237 -17.25 25.03 7.36
CA THR A 237 -16.05 25.75 6.92
C THR A 237 -16.46 27.11 6.36
N GLU A 238 -15.50 28.02 6.19
CA GLU A 238 -15.75 29.31 5.55
C GLU A 238 -16.00 29.18 4.04
N LYS A 239 -16.51 30.25 3.41
CA LYS A 239 -16.87 30.21 1.99
C LYS A 239 -15.66 30.14 1.06
N ARG A 240 -14.57 30.85 1.37
CA ARG A 240 -13.35 30.91 0.56
C ARG A 240 -12.21 30.22 1.29
N VAL A 241 -11.83 29.04 0.84
CA VAL A 241 -10.88 28.16 1.53
C VAL A 241 -9.65 27.91 0.66
N ILE A 242 -8.47 28.14 1.22
CA ILE A 242 -7.19 27.79 0.59
C ILE A 242 -6.58 26.58 1.30
N VAL A 243 -6.33 25.51 0.56
CA VAL A 243 -5.62 24.34 1.07
C VAL A 243 -4.18 24.35 0.56
N LEU A 244 -3.23 24.43 1.48
CA LEU A 244 -1.80 24.45 1.18
C LEU A 244 -1.23 23.03 1.22
N GLY A 245 -0.84 22.48 0.07
CA GLY A 245 -0.23 21.14 0.02
C GLY A 245 -0.60 20.35 -1.22
N GLY A 246 0.15 19.28 -1.48
CA GLY A 246 -0.03 18.44 -2.67
C GLY A 246 -0.02 16.94 -2.39
N GLY A 247 -0.31 16.53 -1.15
CA GLY A 247 -0.46 15.12 -0.76
C GLY A 247 -1.92 14.71 -0.56
N ASN A 248 -2.17 13.44 -0.25
CA ASN A 248 -3.54 12.93 -0.04
C ASN A 248 -4.30 13.70 1.04
N THR A 249 -3.65 14.10 2.14
CA THR A 249 -4.25 14.97 3.18
C THR A 249 -4.80 16.27 2.61
N ALA A 250 -4.12 16.89 1.63
CA ALA A 250 -4.60 18.12 1.00
C ALA A 250 -5.85 17.86 0.15
N MET A 251 -5.91 16.71 -0.54
CA MET A 251 -7.09 16.30 -1.31
C MET A 251 -8.26 16.02 -0.38
N ASP A 252 -8.03 15.34 0.75
CA ASP A 252 -9.06 15.07 1.75
C ASP A 252 -9.57 16.37 2.40
N CYS A 253 -8.67 17.31 2.73
CA CYS A 253 -9.03 18.63 3.25
C CYS A 253 -9.92 19.41 2.28
N CYS A 254 -9.52 19.53 1.01
CA CYS A 254 -10.26 20.36 0.05
C CYS A 254 -11.63 19.76 -0.29
N ARG A 255 -11.71 18.45 -0.49
CA ARG A 255 -12.97 17.73 -0.78
C ARG A 255 -13.92 17.74 0.42
N SER A 256 -13.38 17.68 1.63
CA SER A 256 -14.15 17.86 2.86
C SER A 256 -14.65 19.30 3.00
N ALA A 257 -13.79 20.30 2.82
CA ALA A 257 -14.18 21.71 2.88
C ALA A 257 -15.32 22.02 1.89
N ARG A 258 -15.24 21.46 0.67
CA ARG A 258 -16.30 21.60 -0.34
C ARG A 258 -17.66 21.04 0.13
N ARG A 259 -17.67 19.94 0.88
CA ARG A 259 -18.89 19.32 1.48
C ARG A 259 -19.39 20.04 2.74
N MET A 260 -18.54 20.85 3.37
CA MET A 260 -18.83 21.55 4.62
C MET A 260 -19.33 22.99 4.41
N GLY A 261 -19.63 23.36 3.16
CA GLY A 261 -20.16 24.67 2.78
C GLY A 261 -19.17 25.59 2.08
N GLY A 262 -17.93 25.15 1.81
CA GLY A 262 -16.97 25.92 1.04
C GLY A 262 -17.44 26.16 -0.39
N GLU A 263 -17.60 27.43 -0.78
CA GLU A 263 -18.10 27.84 -2.10
C GLU A 263 -16.95 27.95 -3.12
N ASP A 264 -15.82 28.51 -2.68
CA ASP A 264 -14.60 28.74 -3.46
C ASP A 264 -13.40 28.08 -2.74
N VAL A 265 -13.19 26.79 -3.02
CA VAL A 265 -12.11 25.99 -2.43
C VAL A 265 -11.01 25.83 -3.46
N LYS A 266 -9.77 26.21 -3.11
CA LYS A 266 -8.61 26.05 -3.99
C LYS A 266 -7.50 25.26 -3.31
N VAL A 267 -6.84 24.40 -4.06
CA VAL A 267 -5.58 23.78 -3.61
C VAL A 267 -4.43 24.58 -4.18
N VAL A 268 -3.46 24.94 -3.34
CA VAL A 268 -2.25 25.63 -3.76
C VAL A 268 -1.03 24.80 -3.38
N VAL A 269 -0.16 24.54 -4.36
CA VAL A 269 0.99 23.66 -4.20
C VAL A 269 2.26 24.28 -4.80
N ARG A 270 3.39 24.03 -4.14
CA ARG A 270 4.72 24.52 -4.56
C ARG A 270 5.41 23.67 -5.64
N SER A 271 4.77 22.60 -6.10
CA SER A 271 5.30 21.68 -7.12
C SER A 271 4.49 21.76 -8.41
N GLY A 272 5.02 21.18 -9.47
CA GLY A 272 4.23 20.92 -10.67
C GLY A 272 3.10 19.93 -10.38
N PHE A 273 2.06 19.95 -11.22
CA PHE A 273 0.90 19.06 -11.10
C PHE A 273 1.26 17.57 -11.13
N GLU A 274 2.19 17.20 -12.03
CA GLU A 274 2.65 15.81 -12.18
C GLU A 274 3.56 15.36 -11.03
N GLU A 275 4.23 16.30 -10.36
CA GLU A 275 5.12 16.03 -9.23
C GLU A 275 4.40 15.98 -7.88
N MET A 276 3.08 16.22 -7.86
CA MET A 276 2.30 16.13 -6.64
C MET A 276 2.40 14.74 -6.01
N LYS A 277 2.47 14.69 -4.68
CA LYS A 277 2.51 13.43 -3.92
C LYS A 277 1.15 12.74 -3.86
N ALA A 278 0.07 13.49 -4.08
CA ALA A 278 -1.28 12.97 -4.13
C ALA A 278 -1.44 12.02 -5.32
N SER A 279 -2.15 10.93 -5.09
CA SER A 279 -2.40 9.94 -6.13
C SER A 279 -3.17 10.54 -7.31
N PRO A 280 -2.92 10.12 -8.57
CA PRO A 280 -3.59 10.67 -9.75
C PRO A 280 -5.11 10.73 -9.63
N TRP A 281 -5.74 9.65 -9.15
CA TRP A 281 -7.19 9.58 -8.96
C TRP A 281 -7.73 10.55 -7.90
N GLU A 282 -6.96 10.87 -6.85
CA GLU A 282 -7.39 11.87 -5.86
C GLU A 282 -7.34 13.29 -6.45
N LYS A 283 -6.37 13.57 -7.32
CA LYS A 283 -6.30 14.83 -8.07
C LYS A 283 -7.48 14.96 -9.03
N GLU A 284 -7.78 13.88 -9.77
CA GLU A 284 -8.93 13.83 -10.69
C GLU A 284 -10.25 14.04 -9.95
N ASP A 285 -10.45 13.38 -8.81
CA ASP A 285 -11.64 13.55 -7.97
C ASP A 285 -11.81 14.99 -7.49
N ALA A 286 -10.74 15.64 -7.01
CA ALA A 286 -10.79 17.03 -6.57
C ALA A 286 -11.18 17.98 -7.72
N ILE A 287 -10.57 17.81 -8.90
CA ILE A 287 -10.90 18.59 -10.10
C ILE A 287 -12.36 18.34 -10.52
N ASN A 288 -12.79 17.08 -10.49
CA ASN A 288 -14.16 16.68 -10.80
C ASN A 288 -15.19 17.32 -9.85
N GLU A 289 -14.81 17.60 -8.60
CA GLU A 289 -15.63 18.31 -7.61
C GLU A 289 -15.57 19.84 -7.76
N GLY A 290 -14.88 20.36 -8.78
CA GLY A 290 -14.77 21.78 -9.09
C GLY A 290 -13.71 22.52 -8.27
N ILE A 291 -12.74 21.79 -7.71
CA ILE A 291 -11.67 22.35 -6.87
C ILE A 291 -10.43 22.57 -7.75
N PRO A 292 -10.08 23.82 -8.12
CA PRO A 292 -8.88 24.09 -8.91
C PRO A 292 -7.60 23.81 -8.09
N ILE A 293 -6.60 23.24 -8.77
CA ILE A 293 -5.26 23.02 -8.24
C ILE A 293 -4.31 24.01 -8.89
N LEU A 294 -3.78 24.94 -8.09
CA LEU A 294 -2.88 26.00 -8.50
C LEU A 294 -1.45 25.62 -8.13
N ASN A 295 -0.62 25.41 -9.16
CA ASN A 295 0.72 24.88 -9.02
C ASN A 295 1.78 25.98 -8.97
N MET A 296 2.97 25.61 -8.50
CA MET A 296 4.17 26.46 -8.55
C MET A 296 4.02 27.78 -7.78
N LEU A 297 3.33 27.72 -6.63
CA LEU A 297 3.10 28.86 -5.76
C LEU A 297 3.57 28.57 -4.33
N VAL A 298 4.24 29.53 -3.71
CA VAL A 298 4.71 29.46 -2.32
C VAL A 298 4.09 30.62 -1.52
N PRO A 299 3.50 30.36 -0.34
CA PRO A 299 2.93 31.43 0.48
C PRO A 299 4.03 32.35 1.03
N LEU A 300 3.86 33.65 0.86
CA LEU A 300 4.74 34.71 1.38
C LEU A 300 4.19 35.38 2.63
N GLU A 301 2.88 35.58 2.70
CA GLU A 301 2.23 36.30 3.80
C GLU A 301 0.75 35.93 3.90
N PHE A 302 0.28 35.67 5.12
CA PHE A 302 -1.14 35.60 5.45
C PHE A 302 -1.66 37.02 5.72
N LYS A 303 -2.45 37.57 4.79
CA LYS A 303 -3.06 38.89 4.94
C LYS A 303 -4.20 38.82 5.94
N HIS A 304 -4.20 39.76 6.88
CA HIS A 304 -5.25 39.86 7.87
C HIS A 304 -5.62 41.32 8.16
N ASP A 305 -6.85 41.53 8.63
CA ASP A 305 -7.33 42.79 9.18
C ASP A 305 -7.84 42.52 10.60
N ASN A 306 -7.19 43.09 11.60
CA ASN A 306 -7.53 42.90 13.03
C ASN A 306 -7.71 41.42 13.45
N GLY A 307 -6.82 40.54 12.98
CA GLY A 307 -6.85 39.10 13.27
C GLY A 307 -7.79 38.27 12.39
N LYS A 308 -8.62 38.91 11.54
CA LYS A 308 -9.44 38.21 10.55
C LYS A 308 -8.62 38.00 9.27
N LEU A 309 -8.55 36.74 8.81
CA LEU A 309 -7.89 36.41 7.54
C LEU A 309 -8.64 37.05 6.36
N THR A 310 -7.90 37.66 5.44
CA THR A 310 -8.46 38.30 4.22
C THR A 310 -7.88 37.72 2.93
N GLY A 311 -6.74 37.03 3.00
CA GLY A 311 -6.14 36.36 1.86
C GLY A 311 -4.75 35.82 2.13
N VAL A 312 -4.17 35.17 1.13
CA VAL A 312 -2.78 34.73 1.14
C VAL A 312 -2.06 35.31 -0.06
N LEU A 313 -0.91 35.94 0.20
CA LEU A 313 -0.01 36.43 -0.84
C LEU A 313 0.94 35.32 -1.25
N PHE A 314 1.03 35.02 -2.54
CA PHE A 314 1.87 33.97 -3.08
C PHE A 314 2.96 34.50 -4.01
N GLU A 315 4.12 33.87 -3.96
CA GLU A 315 5.18 33.99 -4.95
C GLU A 315 5.06 32.89 -5.99
N LYS A 316 5.19 33.25 -7.28
CA LYS A 316 5.35 32.28 -8.36
C LYS A 316 6.79 31.78 -8.37
N VAL A 317 6.95 30.47 -8.34
CA VAL A 317 8.25 29.81 -8.31
C VAL A 317 8.44 28.88 -9.51
N ARG A 318 9.68 28.60 -9.87
CA ARG A 318 10.03 27.54 -10.83
C ARG A 318 11.00 26.56 -10.20
N ALA A 319 10.89 25.30 -10.57
CA ALA A 319 11.78 24.26 -10.12
C ALA A 319 13.03 24.24 -11.01
N GLU A 320 14.21 24.32 -10.39
CA GLU A 320 15.48 24.01 -11.03
C GLU A 320 16.11 22.81 -10.36
N TYR A 321 16.77 21.97 -11.15
CA TYR A 321 17.50 20.81 -10.68
C TYR A 321 19.00 21.06 -10.87
N ASP A 322 19.78 20.92 -9.80
CA ASP A 322 21.24 21.00 -9.91
C ASP A 322 21.81 19.74 -10.59
N ALA A 323 23.11 19.76 -10.92
CA ALA A 323 23.80 18.62 -11.54
C ALA A 323 23.79 17.33 -10.69
N LYS A 324 23.38 17.41 -9.42
CA LYS A 324 23.20 16.27 -8.50
C LYS A 324 21.72 15.86 -8.37
N GLY A 325 20.84 16.43 -9.18
CA GLY A 325 19.39 16.20 -9.13
C GLY A 325 18.69 16.82 -7.93
N ARG A 326 19.35 17.68 -7.14
CA ARG A 326 18.70 18.38 -6.03
C ARG A 326 17.84 19.50 -6.59
N ARG A 327 16.58 19.48 -6.17
CA ARG A 327 15.58 20.44 -6.58
C ARG A 327 15.62 21.68 -5.69
N SER A 328 15.66 22.85 -6.33
CA SER A 328 15.51 24.16 -5.72
C SER A 328 14.31 24.89 -6.32
N LEU A 329 13.59 25.66 -5.51
CA LEU A 329 12.52 26.55 -5.98
C LEU A 329 13.09 27.96 -6.06
N LEU A 330 13.03 28.57 -7.24
CA LEU A 330 13.49 29.94 -7.46
C LEU A 330 12.29 30.83 -7.83
N PRO A 331 12.24 32.08 -7.34
CA PRO A 331 11.27 33.06 -7.80
C PRO A 331 11.31 33.23 -9.32
N THR A 332 10.14 33.37 -9.96
CA THR A 332 10.08 33.68 -11.40
C THR A 332 10.27 35.16 -11.70
N GLY A 333 10.18 36.03 -10.69
CA GLY A 333 10.21 37.50 -10.85
C GLY A 333 8.88 38.08 -11.33
N GLU A 334 7.86 37.25 -11.54
CA GLU A 334 6.51 37.71 -11.83
C GLU A 334 5.86 38.36 -10.59
N PRO A 335 4.85 39.24 -10.79
CA PRO A 335 4.12 39.84 -9.67
C PRO A 335 3.52 38.80 -8.72
N HIS A 336 3.58 39.10 -7.42
CA HIS A 336 2.94 38.27 -6.40
C HIS A 336 1.43 38.18 -6.64
N VAL A 337 0.86 37.02 -6.32
CA VAL A 337 -0.55 36.74 -6.51
C VAL A 337 -1.24 36.78 -5.15
N LEU A 338 -2.12 37.74 -4.95
CA LEU A 338 -3.01 37.74 -3.79
C LEU A 338 -4.24 36.88 -4.11
N MET A 339 -4.50 35.87 -3.28
CA MET A 339 -5.74 35.10 -3.34
C MET A 339 -6.55 35.41 -2.09
N GLU A 340 -7.74 35.98 -2.26
CA GLU A 340 -8.62 36.25 -1.15
C GLU A 340 -9.18 34.95 -0.57
N CYS A 341 -9.16 34.83 0.76
CA CYS A 341 -9.69 33.69 1.47
C CYS A 341 -10.04 34.05 2.92
N ASP A 342 -10.92 33.26 3.50
CA ASP A 342 -11.39 33.42 4.87
C ASP A 342 -10.89 32.29 5.79
N GLU A 343 -10.44 31.17 5.23
CA GLU A 343 -9.88 30.03 5.95
C GLU A 343 -8.72 29.39 5.18
N VAL A 344 -7.67 28.96 5.89
CA VAL A 344 -6.53 28.23 5.33
C VAL A 344 -6.34 26.89 6.03
N LEU A 345 -6.16 25.84 5.25
CA LEU A 345 -5.83 24.49 5.72
C LEU A 345 -4.39 24.14 5.32
N ILE A 346 -3.48 24.05 6.29
CA ILE A 346 -2.07 23.71 6.10
C ILE A 346 -1.91 22.19 6.05
N ALA A 347 -1.76 21.63 4.85
CA ALA A 347 -1.61 20.20 4.58
C ALA A 347 -0.25 19.88 3.90
N ILE A 348 0.83 20.47 4.42
CA ILE A 348 2.19 20.39 3.82
C ILE A 348 3.04 19.21 4.31
N GLY A 349 2.49 18.34 5.17
CA GLY A 349 3.11 17.10 5.61
C GLY A 349 2.85 16.79 7.09
N GLN A 350 3.35 15.63 7.51
CA GLN A 350 3.29 15.14 8.88
C GLN A 350 4.70 14.87 9.41
N GLU A 351 4.83 14.91 10.72
CA GLU A 351 6.05 14.68 11.48
C GLU A 351 5.78 13.75 12.65
N ASN A 352 6.78 12.92 12.93
CA ASN A 352 6.80 12.09 14.10
C ASN A 352 7.06 12.95 15.34
N SER A 353 6.35 12.64 16.41
CA SER A 353 6.48 13.36 17.67
C SER A 353 6.32 12.38 18.81
N PHE A 354 7.36 12.29 19.65
CA PHE A 354 7.43 11.37 20.78
C PHE A 354 7.77 12.10 22.10
N PRO A 355 6.99 13.12 22.52
CA PRO A 355 7.26 13.85 23.76
C PRO A 355 7.09 12.96 25.01
N TRP A 356 6.32 11.87 24.89
CA TRP A 356 6.08 10.87 25.93
C TRP A 356 7.22 9.84 26.08
N ILE A 357 8.22 9.87 25.19
CA ILE A 357 9.40 9.01 25.31
C ILE A 357 10.54 9.84 25.90
N GLU A 358 10.94 9.51 27.12
CA GLU A 358 11.98 10.22 27.83
C GLU A 358 13.34 10.01 27.15
N ARG A 359 14.12 11.10 26.99
CA ARG A 359 15.41 11.05 26.28
C ARG A 359 16.49 10.27 27.04
N ASP A 360 16.32 10.07 28.34
CA ASP A 360 17.20 9.32 29.22
C ASP A 360 16.78 7.85 29.40
N VAL A 361 15.73 7.38 28.73
CA VAL A 361 15.27 5.97 28.79
C VAL A 361 16.21 5.00 28.08
N GLY A 362 17.25 5.50 27.40
CA GLY A 362 18.21 4.70 26.65
C GLY A 362 17.81 4.40 25.20
N LEU A 363 16.75 5.05 24.71
CA LEU A 363 16.34 4.99 23.30
C LEU A 363 17.09 6.03 22.47
N GLU A 364 17.81 5.58 21.46
CA GLU A 364 18.50 6.42 20.48
C GLU A 364 17.55 7.01 19.45
N PHE A 365 17.75 8.29 19.14
CA PHE A 365 17.01 9.02 18.11
C PHE A 365 17.99 9.62 17.09
N ASP A 366 17.54 9.70 15.84
CA ASP A 366 18.27 10.40 14.79
C ASP A 366 18.11 11.93 14.89
N LYS A 367 18.76 12.66 13.98
CA LYS A 367 18.70 14.12 13.92
C LYS A 367 17.31 14.70 13.64
N TRP A 368 16.37 13.88 13.19
CA TRP A 368 14.99 14.25 12.89
C TRP A 368 14.03 13.85 14.02
N GLY A 369 14.54 13.29 15.12
CA GLY A 369 13.73 12.84 16.24
C GLY A 369 12.99 11.53 16.00
N LEU A 370 13.41 10.74 15.00
CA LEU A 370 12.93 9.37 14.76
C LEU A 370 13.76 8.36 15.55
N PRO A 371 13.18 7.26 16.04
CA PRO A 371 13.95 6.21 16.71
C PRO A 371 14.95 5.57 15.74
N VAL A 372 16.15 5.27 16.21
CA VAL A 372 17.13 4.48 15.43
C VAL A 372 16.73 3.01 15.54
N LEU A 373 16.39 2.41 14.40
CA LEU A 373 15.89 1.03 14.31
C LEU A 373 16.79 0.18 13.42
N ASN A 374 16.86 -1.11 13.74
CA ASN A 374 17.37 -2.09 12.78
C ASN A 374 16.33 -2.28 11.65
N PRO A 375 16.68 -2.05 10.37
CA PRO A 375 15.71 -2.01 9.28
C PRO A 375 15.06 -3.37 8.98
N ALA A 376 15.72 -4.48 9.30
CA ALA A 376 15.20 -5.83 9.03
C ALA A 376 14.33 -6.36 10.17
N THR A 377 14.50 -5.86 11.39
CA THR A 377 13.82 -6.39 12.59
C THR A 377 12.87 -5.39 13.23
N LEU A 378 13.00 -4.10 12.88
CA LEU A 378 12.27 -2.99 13.48
C LEU A 378 12.49 -2.83 14.99
N GLN A 379 13.54 -3.47 15.52
CA GLN A 379 13.98 -3.35 16.89
C GLN A 379 14.70 -2.03 17.09
N SER A 380 14.41 -1.36 18.19
CA SER A 380 15.14 -0.16 18.60
C SER A 380 16.42 -0.49 19.38
N SER A 381 17.11 0.54 19.87
CA SER A 381 18.23 0.39 20.82
C SER A 381 17.81 -0.22 22.15
N LEU A 382 16.52 -0.16 22.52
CA LEU A 382 15.96 -0.90 23.64
C LEU A 382 15.52 -2.30 23.16
N PRO A 383 16.09 -3.40 23.69
CA PRO A 383 15.89 -4.74 23.13
C PRO A 383 14.44 -5.23 23.09
N ASN A 384 13.61 -4.82 24.04
CA ASN A 384 12.20 -5.22 24.12
C ASN A 384 11.25 -4.19 23.50
N VAL A 385 11.74 -3.14 22.83
CA VAL A 385 10.92 -2.10 22.19
C VAL A 385 11.08 -2.12 20.67
N PHE A 386 9.96 -2.23 19.97
CA PHE A 386 9.86 -2.30 18.52
C PHE A 386 8.96 -1.18 18.01
N PHE A 387 9.17 -0.73 16.77
CA PHE A 387 8.38 0.33 16.14
C PHE A 387 7.85 -0.14 14.79
N GLY A 388 6.72 0.40 14.32
CA GLY A 388 6.20 0.08 12.99
C GLY A 388 5.24 1.13 12.47
N GLY A 389 4.83 0.95 11.21
CA GLY A 389 4.06 1.96 10.48
C GLY A 389 4.77 3.30 10.41
N ASP A 390 4.00 4.39 10.44
CA ASP A 390 4.54 5.73 10.30
C ASP A 390 5.44 6.13 11.49
N ALA A 391 5.28 5.50 12.66
CA ALA A 391 6.12 5.74 13.84
C ALA A 391 7.58 5.31 13.65
N ALA A 392 7.86 4.38 12.72
CA ALA A 392 9.20 3.85 12.49
C ALA A 392 10.03 4.73 11.55
N PHE A 393 9.52 4.99 10.34
CA PHE A 393 10.29 5.62 9.25
C PHE A 393 9.62 6.87 8.66
N GLY A 394 8.60 7.39 9.36
CA GLY A 394 7.80 8.51 8.89
C GLY A 394 6.60 8.13 8.04
N PRO A 395 5.76 9.12 7.68
CA PRO A 395 4.47 8.91 7.05
C PRO A 395 4.62 8.26 5.68
N LYS A 396 3.99 7.09 5.51
CA LYS A 396 3.87 6.37 4.24
C LYS A 396 2.39 6.04 3.99
N ASN A 397 2.08 4.79 3.67
CA ASN A 397 0.74 4.33 3.36
C ASN A 397 0.31 3.18 4.26
N ILE A 398 -1.00 2.97 4.35
CA ILE A 398 -1.62 1.99 5.26
C ILE A 398 -1.07 0.57 5.02
N ILE A 399 -0.90 0.17 3.76
CA ILE A 399 -0.40 -1.18 3.42
C ILE A 399 1.08 -1.37 3.84
N THR A 400 1.87 -0.31 3.87
CA THR A 400 3.23 -0.36 4.45
C THR A 400 3.18 -0.51 5.96
N ALA A 401 2.22 0.13 6.64
CA ALA A 401 2.02 -0.06 8.07
C ALA A 401 1.63 -1.50 8.43
N VAL A 402 0.78 -2.12 7.60
CA VAL A 402 0.47 -3.56 7.71
C VAL A 402 1.72 -4.41 7.52
N ALA A 403 2.52 -4.15 6.48
CA ALA A 403 3.77 -4.88 6.24
C ALA A 403 4.73 -4.77 7.43
N HIS A 404 4.94 -3.56 7.97
CA HIS A 404 5.74 -3.36 9.18
C HIS A 404 5.16 -4.12 10.39
N GLY A 405 3.83 -4.21 10.52
CA GLY A 405 3.19 -4.98 11.58
C GLY A 405 3.51 -6.47 11.50
N HIS A 406 3.43 -7.08 10.31
CA HIS A 406 3.83 -8.48 10.10
C HIS A 406 5.32 -8.71 10.43
N GLU A 407 6.20 -7.82 9.96
CA GLU A 407 7.63 -7.93 10.20
C GLU A 407 7.97 -7.76 11.70
N ALA A 408 7.31 -6.82 12.39
CA ALA A 408 7.47 -6.61 13.82
C ALA A 408 6.95 -7.81 14.63
N ALA A 409 5.83 -8.42 14.23
CA ALA A 409 5.30 -9.61 14.89
C ALA A 409 6.29 -10.79 14.85
N ILE A 410 6.96 -11.02 13.72
CA ILE A 410 8.04 -12.02 13.63
C ILE A 410 9.18 -11.69 14.59
N SER A 411 9.61 -10.42 14.63
CA SER A 411 10.70 -9.99 15.51
C SER A 411 10.36 -10.14 16.99
N ILE A 412 9.14 -9.75 17.39
CA ILE A 412 8.63 -9.91 18.76
C ILE A 412 8.54 -11.39 19.13
N ASP A 413 8.02 -12.25 18.26
CA ASP A 413 7.94 -13.69 18.54
C ASP A 413 9.34 -14.31 18.73
N ARG A 414 10.29 -13.95 17.86
CA ARG A 414 11.67 -14.42 17.98
C ARG A 414 12.34 -13.92 19.25
N PHE A 415 12.15 -12.64 19.58
CA PHE A 415 12.66 -12.04 20.80
C PHE A 415 12.11 -12.75 22.05
N CYS A 416 10.80 -12.94 22.14
CA CYS A 416 10.14 -13.60 23.27
C CYS A 416 10.56 -15.08 23.42
N ARG A 417 10.87 -15.75 22.30
CA ARG A 417 11.43 -17.11 22.26
C ARG A 417 12.95 -17.17 22.46
N LYS A 418 13.62 -16.03 22.71
CA LYS A 418 15.09 -15.91 22.86
C LYS A 418 15.85 -16.47 21.65
N ARG A 419 15.38 -16.17 20.44
CA ARG A 419 16.01 -16.54 19.16
C ARG A 419 16.62 -15.31 18.50
N ASP A 420 17.63 -15.53 17.66
CA ASP A 420 18.29 -14.46 16.89
C ASP A 420 17.33 -13.75 15.92
N LEU A 421 17.00 -12.48 16.13
CA LEU A 421 16.02 -11.74 15.31
C LEU A 421 16.39 -11.67 13.81
N LEU A 422 17.67 -11.76 13.44
CA LEU A 422 18.11 -11.66 12.05
C LEU A 422 17.90 -12.96 11.27
N ARG A 423 17.79 -14.11 11.95
CA ARG A 423 17.50 -15.39 11.30
C ARG A 423 16.00 -15.58 11.09
N ARG A 424 15.42 -14.83 10.15
CA ARG A 424 13.97 -14.82 9.88
C ARG A 424 13.49 -16.13 9.21
N PRO A 425 12.22 -16.52 9.40
CA PRO A 425 11.62 -17.61 8.63
C PRO A 425 11.62 -17.26 7.14
N SER A 426 11.80 -18.27 6.29
CA SER A 426 11.66 -18.09 4.85
C SER A 426 10.17 -18.02 4.47
N PRO A 427 9.82 -17.28 3.41
CA PRO A 427 8.49 -17.36 2.84
C PRO A 427 8.20 -18.80 2.38
N LEU A 428 6.94 -19.18 2.42
CA LEU A 428 6.48 -20.45 1.86
C LEU A 428 6.23 -20.25 0.38
N THR A 429 6.91 -21.05 -0.44
CA THR A 429 6.72 -21.06 -1.89
C THR A 429 6.36 -22.45 -2.36
N ASN A 430 5.52 -22.51 -3.40
CA ASN A 430 5.18 -23.76 -4.07
C ASN A 430 4.93 -23.48 -5.55
N LEU A 431 5.17 -24.48 -6.40
CA LEU A 431 4.99 -24.39 -7.83
C LEU A 431 4.26 -25.62 -8.32
N VAL A 432 3.00 -25.47 -8.72
CA VAL A 432 2.11 -26.60 -9.01
C VAL A 432 1.57 -26.49 -10.42
N SER A 433 1.67 -27.57 -11.21
CA SER A 433 1.06 -27.63 -12.55
C SER A 433 -0.44 -27.40 -12.47
N GLN A 434 -0.95 -26.58 -13.39
CA GLN A 434 -2.37 -26.27 -13.57
C GLN A 434 -2.98 -27.08 -14.72
N LYS A 435 -2.23 -28.05 -15.26
CA LYS A 435 -2.66 -28.90 -16.37
C LYS A 435 -3.70 -29.91 -15.90
N MET A 436 -4.86 -29.95 -16.57
CA MET A 436 -5.93 -30.91 -16.33
C MET A 436 -6.06 -31.95 -17.44
N GLY A 437 -5.71 -31.55 -18.66
CA GLY A 437 -5.64 -32.41 -19.84
C GLY A 437 -4.54 -31.95 -20.79
N ILE A 438 -4.44 -32.53 -21.98
CA ILE A 438 -3.37 -32.16 -22.94
C ILE A 438 -3.46 -30.67 -23.32
N HIS A 439 -4.68 -30.15 -23.48
CA HIS A 439 -5.01 -28.77 -23.86
C HIS A 439 -6.03 -28.13 -22.90
N GLU A 440 -6.08 -28.59 -21.65
CA GLU A 440 -7.04 -28.11 -20.66
C GLU A 440 -6.32 -27.68 -19.39
N TRP A 441 -6.66 -26.48 -18.91
CA TRP A 441 -6.09 -25.84 -17.73
C TRP A 441 -7.17 -25.65 -16.66
N SER A 442 -6.78 -25.57 -15.40
CA SER A 442 -7.70 -25.35 -14.28
C SER A 442 -8.26 -23.92 -14.18
N TYR A 443 -8.04 -23.07 -15.18
CA TYR A 443 -8.42 -21.66 -15.21
C TYR A 443 -8.57 -21.16 -16.66
N ASP A 444 -9.32 -20.07 -16.85
CA ASP A 444 -9.39 -19.38 -18.15
C ASP A 444 -8.19 -18.42 -18.29
N ASN A 445 -7.55 -18.46 -19.45
CA ASN A 445 -6.38 -17.64 -19.76
C ASN A 445 -6.62 -16.70 -20.97
N ASN A 446 -7.87 -16.58 -21.43
CA ASN A 446 -8.22 -15.62 -22.45
C ASN A 446 -8.09 -14.20 -21.89
N VAL A 447 -7.29 -13.38 -22.56
CA VAL A 447 -7.08 -11.99 -22.15
C VAL A 447 -8.22 -11.15 -22.69
N SER A 448 -9.02 -10.54 -21.81
CA SER A 448 -10.06 -9.60 -22.24
C SER A 448 -9.46 -8.36 -22.91
N GLU A 449 -10.00 -7.97 -24.06
CA GLU A 449 -9.67 -6.74 -24.79
C GLU A 449 -10.48 -5.53 -24.32
N GLU A 450 -11.41 -5.71 -23.38
CA GLU A 450 -12.22 -4.61 -22.88
C GLU A 450 -11.38 -3.54 -22.19
N SER A 451 -11.78 -2.28 -22.30
CA SER A 451 -11.16 -1.16 -21.57
C SER A 451 -11.49 -1.19 -20.08
N ARG A 452 -10.65 -0.53 -19.27
CA ARG A 452 -10.80 -0.45 -17.81
C ARG A 452 -12.17 0.11 -17.44
N LYS A 453 -12.88 -0.56 -16.53
CA LYS A 453 -14.18 -0.13 -16.06
C LYS A 453 -14.03 1.06 -15.10
N LYS A 454 -14.77 2.14 -15.37
CA LYS A 454 -14.90 3.26 -14.43
C LYS A 454 -15.77 2.83 -13.26
N VAL A 455 -15.38 3.24 -12.05
CA VAL A 455 -16.14 2.96 -10.84
C VAL A 455 -17.42 3.79 -10.86
N PRO A 456 -18.60 3.18 -10.71
CA PRO A 456 -19.84 3.91 -10.53
C PRO A 456 -19.77 4.80 -9.28
N ILE A 457 -20.16 6.06 -9.44
CA ILE A 457 -20.22 7.07 -8.37
C ILE A 457 -21.65 7.56 -8.18
N LYS A 458 -21.99 7.97 -6.96
CA LYS A 458 -23.26 8.63 -6.68
C LYS A 458 -23.28 10.05 -7.28
N ALA A 459 -24.48 10.56 -7.49
CA ALA A 459 -24.70 11.91 -8.00
C ALA A 459 -24.02 12.97 -7.11
N ARG A 460 -23.42 13.97 -7.76
CA ARG A 460 -22.62 15.01 -7.09
C ARG A 460 -23.49 15.87 -6.18
N GLU A 461 -24.70 16.18 -6.63
CA GLU A 461 -25.67 17.01 -5.92
C GLU A 461 -26.02 16.40 -4.56
N MET A 462 -26.08 15.07 -4.46
CA MET A 462 -26.35 14.39 -3.20
C MET A 462 -25.10 14.28 -2.32
N THR A 463 -23.96 13.94 -2.91
CA THR A 463 -22.71 13.68 -2.17
C THR A 463 -22.04 14.95 -1.65
N LEU A 464 -22.36 16.11 -2.22
CA LEU A 464 -21.94 17.41 -1.70
C LEU A 464 -22.77 17.89 -0.51
N LEU A 465 -23.99 17.36 -0.32
CA LEU A 465 -24.88 17.72 0.78
C LEU A 465 -24.64 16.90 2.06
N ASP A 466 -24.00 15.73 1.94
CA ASP A 466 -23.73 14.84 3.07
C ASP A 466 -22.28 14.34 3.05
N ILE A 467 -21.46 14.85 3.98
CA ILE A 467 -20.06 14.46 4.15
C ILE A 467 -19.88 12.99 4.57
N LYS A 468 -20.94 12.33 5.06
CA LYS A 468 -20.91 10.92 5.46
C LYS A 468 -21.30 9.98 4.32
N LEU A 469 -21.90 10.49 3.25
CA LEU A 469 -22.35 9.67 2.15
C LEU A 469 -21.15 9.20 1.33
N GLU A 470 -20.90 7.88 1.34
CA GLU A 470 -19.85 7.29 0.51
C GLU A 470 -20.06 7.62 -0.98
N LEU A 471 -19.04 8.20 -1.62
CA LEU A 471 -19.11 8.68 -3.01
C LEU A 471 -19.20 7.52 -3.99
N GLU A 472 -18.30 6.56 -3.86
CA GLU A 472 -18.21 5.41 -4.76
C GLU A 472 -19.22 4.32 -4.36
N ILE A 473 -19.93 3.80 -5.36
CA ILE A 473 -20.85 2.69 -5.20
C ILE A 473 -20.08 1.36 -5.20
N GLY A 474 -18.97 1.29 -5.95
CA GLY A 474 -18.24 0.05 -6.20
C GLY A 474 -18.71 -0.65 -7.48
N PHE A 475 -18.09 -1.78 -7.81
CA PHE A 475 -18.53 -2.60 -8.95
C PHE A 475 -19.62 -3.58 -8.51
N ASP A 476 -20.66 -3.69 -9.33
CA ASP A 476 -21.58 -4.82 -9.28
C ASP A 476 -20.89 -6.10 -9.80
N PRO A 477 -21.50 -7.30 -9.61
CA PRO A 477 -20.92 -8.55 -10.06
C PRO A 477 -20.54 -8.61 -11.55
N PHE A 478 -21.29 -7.94 -12.43
CA PHE A 478 -21.04 -7.96 -13.87
C PHE A 478 -19.82 -7.10 -14.23
N LEU A 479 -19.77 -5.87 -13.71
CA LEU A 479 -18.61 -4.98 -13.87
C LEU A 479 -17.36 -5.60 -13.23
N ALA A 480 -17.51 -6.26 -12.09
CA ALA A 480 -16.42 -6.92 -11.40
C ALA A 480 -15.85 -8.09 -12.21
N CYS A 481 -16.70 -8.93 -12.81
CA CYS A 481 -16.25 -10.02 -13.68
C CYS A 481 -15.51 -9.46 -14.90
N ALA A 482 -16.11 -8.50 -15.61
CA ALA A 482 -15.51 -7.89 -16.79
C ALA A 482 -14.15 -7.23 -16.51
N GLU A 483 -14.00 -6.59 -15.34
CA GLU A 483 -12.72 -6.01 -14.93
C GLU A 483 -11.72 -7.08 -14.43
N ALA A 484 -12.20 -8.16 -13.80
CA ALA A 484 -11.35 -9.27 -13.36
C ALA A 484 -10.74 -10.03 -14.55
N ASP A 485 -11.50 -10.22 -15.63
CA ASP A 485 -11.06 -10.90 -16.86
C ASP A 485 -9.96 -10.13 -17.63
N ARG A 486 -9.69 -8.87 -17.25
CA ARG A 486 -8.53 -8.12 -17.76
C ARG A 486 -7.20 -8.60 -17.14
N CYS A 487 -7.24 -9.37 -16.05
CA CYS A 487 -6.04 -9.88 -15.38
C CYS A 487 -5.31 -10.92 -16.23
N LEU A 488 -3.98 -10.77 -16.33
CA LEU A 488 -3.12 -11.69 -17.10
C LEU A 488 -2.67 -12.92 -16.30
N ASN A 489 -3.25 -13.18 -15.12
CA ASN A 489 -2.95 -14.35 -14.29
C ASN A 489 -1.45 -14.61 -14.09
N CYS A 490 -0.67 -13.57 -13.79
CA CYS A 490 0.80 -13.64 -13.78
C CYS A 490 1.38 -14.56 -12.70
N ASP A 491 0.57 -14.99 -11.72
CA ASP A 491 0.91 -16.05 -10.77
C ASP A 491 1.00 -17.43 -11.44
N ILE A 492 0.45 -17.60 -12.64
CA ILE A 492 0.51 -18.84 -13.41
C ILE A 492 1.59 -18.73 -14.48
N ALA A 493 2.81 -19.07 -14.09
CA ALA A 493 4.00 -18.95 -14.92
C ALA A 493 4.09 -20.06 -15.96
N THR A 494 4.57 -19.73 -17.15
CA THR A 494 5.08 -20.72 -18.11
C THR A 494 6.46 -21.20 -17.64
N VAL A 495 6.56 -22.48 -17.28
CA VAL A 495 7.77 -23.11 -16.73
C VAL A 495 8.23 -24.19 -17.68
N PHE A 496 9.52 -24.19 -18.02
CA PHE A 496 10.08 -25.20 -18.91
C PHE A 496 10.93 -26.24 -18.18
N THR A 497 10.96 -27.45 -18.75
CA THR A 497 11.84 -28.55 -18.37
C THR A 497 12.78 -28.84 -19.53
N ASP A 498 14.03 -28.39 -19.41
CA ASP A 498 15.07 -28.47 -20.44
C ASP A 498 15.29 -29.90 -20.99
N LYS A 499 15.32 -30.91 -20.12
CA LYS A 499 15.52 -32.33 -20.49
C LYS A 499 14.42 -32.90 -21.39
N ALA A 500 13.22 -32.33 -21.33
CA ALA A 500 12.09 -32.76 -22.15
C ALA A 500 12.02 -32.01 -23.50
N CYS A 501 12.82 -30.96 -23.68
CA CYS A 501 12.84 -30.18 -24.91
C CYS A 501 13.54 -30.96 -26.05
N ILE A 502 12.94 -30.92 -27.23
CA ILE A 502 13.49 -31.49 -28.47
C ILE A 502 13.91 -30.40 -29.48
N GLU A 503 13.84 -29.13 -29.08
CA GLU A 503 14.30 -27.99 -29.89
C GLU A 503 13.58 -27.87 -31.26
N CYS A 504 12.27 -28.12 -31.27
CA CYS A 504 11.41 -28.03 -32.46
C CYS A 504 10.93 -26.61 -32.81
N ASP A 505 11.36 -25.59 -32.07
CA ASP A 505 11.01 -24.16 -32.21
C ASP A 505 9.52 -23.78 -32.15
N ALA A 506 8.62 -24.74 -31.97
CA ALA A 506 7.17 -24.49 -31.91
C ALA A 506 6.74 -23.46 -30.84
N CYS A 507 7.44 -23.38 -29.70
CA CYS A 507 7.17 -22.38 -28.67
C CYS A 507 7.62 -20.97 -29.06
N VAL A 508 8.66 -20.84 -29.89
CA VAL A 508 9.17 -19.56 -30.40
C VAL A 508 8.24 -19.04 -31.49
N ASP A 509 7.79 -19.92 -32.38
CA ASP A 509 6.93 -19.57 -33.51
C ASP A 509 5.53 -19.11 -33.06
N ILE A 510 4.96 -19.75 -32.03
CA ILE A 510 3.62 -19.40 -31.53
C ILE A 510 3.64 -18.20 -30.56
N CYS A 511 4.81 -17.73 -30.12
CA CYS A 511 4.90 -16.71 -29.08
C CYS A 511 4.50 -15.33 -29.64
N PRO A 512 3.42 -14.71 -29.15
CA PRO A 512 2.93 -13.43 -29.71
C PRO A 512 3.85 -12.24 -29.43
N THR A 513 4.70 -12.33 -28.40
CA THR A 513 5.62 -11.25 -28.00
C THR A 513 7.08 -11.56 -28.29
N GLU A 514 7.36 -12.68 -28.97
CA GLU A 514 8.72 -13.09 -29.30
C GLU A 514 9.67 -13.21 -28.10
N CYS A 515 9.10 -13.48 -26.91
CA CYS A 515 9.84 -13.48 -25.65
C CYS A 515 10.73 -14.70 -25.42
N ILE A 516 10.65 -15.73 -26.27
CA ILE A 516 11.41 -16.98 -26.16
C ILE A 516 12.43 -17.05 -27.29
N THR A 517 13.68 -17.39 -26.99
CA THR A 517 14.76 -17.53 -27.97
C THR A 517 15.65 -18.73 -27.64
N PHE A 518 15.97 -19.56 -28.65
CA PHE A 518 17.04 -20.55 -28.57
C PHE A 518 18.33 -19.96 -29.13
N THR A 519 19.40 -19.89 -28.33
CA THR A 519 20.65 -19.23 -28.75
C THR A 519 21.88 -19.83 -28.06
N ALA A 520 23.08 -19.52 -28.55
CA ALA A 520 24.32 -19.85 -27.84
C ALA A 520 24.39 -19.08 -26.52
N ASN A 521 24.79 -19.75 -25.43
CA ASN A 521 24.93 -19.11 -24.11
C ASN A 521 26.10 -18.13 -24.10
N SER A 522 25.97 -17.01 -23.39
CA SER A 522 27.01 -15.98 -23.22
C SER A 522 26.78 -15.18 -21.92
N GLU A 523 27.57 -14.15 -21.68
CA GLU A 523 27.31 -13.19 -20.61
C GLU A 523 26.01 -12.42 -20.85
N GLU A 524 25.37 -11.95 -19.78
CA GLU A 524 24.01 -11.41 -19.81
C GLU A 524 23.84 -10.23 -20.77
N ASP A 525 24.77 -9.28 -20.79
CA ASP A 525 24.70 -8.09 -21.65
C ASP A 525 24.65 -8.44 -23.13
N ASP A 526 25.46 -9.41 -23.55
CA ASP A 526 25.46 -9.92 -24.93
C ASP A 526 24.19 -10.73 -25.21
N LEU A 527 23.78 -11.58 -24.27
CA LEU A 527 22.60 -12.43 -24.42
C LEU A 527 21.33 -11.61 -24.64
N ARG A 528 21.13 -10.54 -23.85
CA ARG A 528 19.98 -9.63 -23.93
C ARG A 528 19.84 -8.96 -25.31
N GLY A 529 20.96 -8.64 -25.96
CA GLY A 529 20.99 -8.05 -27.31
C GLY A 529 20.72 -9.04 -28.43
N ARG A 530 20.98 -10.35 -28.22
CA ARG A 530 20.79 -11.42 -29.22
C ARG A 530 19.43 -12.13 -29.13
N LEU A 531 18.57 -11.76 -28.19
CA LEU A 531 17.21 -12.28 -28.11
C LEU A 531 16.37 -11.81 -29.30
N LYS A 532 15.38 -12.60 -29.71
CA LYS A 532 14.47 -12.27 -30.81
C LYS A 532 13.81 -10.90 -30.59
N ALA A 533 13.34 -10.66 -29.36
CA ALA A 533 13.03 -9.33 -28.83
C ALA A 533 14.13 -8.90 -27.84
N PRO A 534 14.92 -7.85 -28.13
CA PRO A 534 15.99 -7.41 -27.23
C PRO A 534 15.48 -6.98 -25.84
N ALA A 535 16.03 -7.61 -24.79
CA ALA A 535 15.58 -7.42 -23.41
C ALA A 535 16.28 -6.22 -22.74
N LYS A 536 15.68 -5.04 -22.85
CA LYS A 536 16.23 -3.77 -22.34
C LYS A 536 16.01 -3.52 -20.84
N ASN A 537 15.03 -4.21 -20.23
CA ASN A 537 14.74 -4.04 -18.81
C ASN A 537 15.72 -4.87 -17.96
N LEU A 538 16.63 -4.20 -17.27
CA LEU A 538 17.64 -4.83 -16.41
C LEU A 538 17.10 -5.22 -15.03
N ASP A 539 15.99 -4.63 -14.58
CA ASP A 539 15.38 -4.93 -13.29
C ASP A 539 14.71 -6.33 -13.28
N GLN A 540 14.34 -6.82 -14.47
CA GLN A 540 13.81 -8.17 -14.65
C GLN A 540 14.91 -9.13 -15.13
N ALA A 541 15.18 -10.15 -14.32
CA ALA A 541 16.13 -11.21 -14.65
C ALA A 541 15.59 -12.12 -15.77
N LEU A 542 16.47 -12.51 -16.69
CA LEU A 542 16.15 -13.48 -17.75
C LEU A 542 15.86 -14.88 -17.17
N TYR A 543 14.94 -15.60 -17.81
CA TYR A 543 14.69 -17.01 -17.52
C TYR A 543 15.52 -17.88 -18.47
N VAL A 544 16.62 -18.45 -17.98
CA VAL A 544 17.61 -19.19 -18.78
C VAL A 544 17.59 -20.67 -18.44
N SER A 545 17.58 -21.53 -19.46
CA SER A 545 17.60 -22.99 -19.29
C SER A 545 18.98 -23.55 -18.95
N GLY A 546 19.02 -24.83 -18.56
CA GLY A 546 20.22 -25.64 -18.71
C GLY A 546 20.64 -25.78 -20.18
N THR A 547 21.84 -26.31 -20.40
CA THR A 547 22.34 -26.59 -21.75
C THR A 547 21.49 -27.66 -22.43
N LEU A 548 20.97 -27.33 -23.62
CA LEU A 548 20.15 -28.23 -24.44
C LEU A 548 21.01 -29.19 -25.25
N LYS A 549 20.36 -30.11 -25.98
CA LYS A 549 21.04 -31.18 -26.74
C LYS A 549 21.93 -30.63 -27.85
N THR A 550 21.58 -29.51 -28.46
CA THR A 550 22.44 -28.85 -29.47
C THR A 550 23.52 -27.95 -28.87
N GLY A 551 23.68 -27.89 -27.54
CA GLY A 551 24.60 -26.98 -26.86
C GLY A 551 24.09 -25.53 -26.71
N ARG A 552 22.89 -25.24 -27.21
CA ARG A 552 22.21 -23.94 -27.01
C ARG A 552 21.59 -23.84 -25.62
N VAL A 553 21.11 -22.65 -25.28
CA VAL A 553 20.19 -22.39 -24.17
C VAL A 553 18.89 -21.82 -24.71
N MET A 554 17.80 -22.10 -24.00
CA MET A 554 16.53 -21.41 -24.17
C MET A 554 16.48 -20.25 -23.18
N VAL A 555 16.18 -19.08 -23.68
CA VAL A 555 16.07 -17.84 -22.90
C VAL A 555 14.66 -17.31 -23.08
N LYS A 556 14.01 -16.98 -21.96
CA LYS A 556 12.73 -16.30 -21.95
C LYS A 556 12.87 -14.95 -21.23
N ASP A 557 12.47 -13.86 -21.89
CA ASP A 557 12.29 -12.57 -21.23
C ASP A 557 10.93 -12.55 -20.54
N GLU A 558 10.94 -12.68 -19.22
CA GLU A 558 9.70 -12.60 -18.45
C GLU A 558 9.02 -11.25 -18.66
N ASN A 559 9.74 -10.14 -18.76
CA ASN A 559 9.18 -8.78 -18.78
C ASN A 559 8.10 -8.62 -19.85
N ILE A 560 8.31 -9.16 -21.05
CA ILE A 560 7.37 -9.05 -22.17
C ILE A 560 6.51 -10.32 -22.37
N CYS A 561 6.69 -11.35 -21.54
CA CYS A 561 5.85 -12.54 -21.62
C CYS A 561 4.46 -12.28 -21.04
N LEU A 562 3.41 -12.60 -21.80
CA LEU A 562 2.02 -12.44 -21.38
C LEU A 562 1.48 -13.59 -20.51
N HIS A 563 2.26 -14.66 -20.34
CA HIS A 563 1.84 -15.88 -19.64
C HIS A 563 0.57 -16.53 -20.26
N CYS A 564 0.33 -16.32 -21.55
CA CYS A 564 -0.84 -16.84 -22.28
C CYS A 564 -0.88 -18.37 -22.43
N GLY A 565 0.19 -19.09 -22.11
CA GLY A 565 0.23 -20.56 -22.16
C GLY A 565 0.29 -21.19 -23.55
N MET A 566 0.25 -20.41 -24.64
CA MET A 566 0.37 -20.92 -26.01
C MET A 566 1.62 -21.79 -26.24
N CYS A 567 2.75 -21.45 -25.60
CA CYS A 567 3.97 -22.26 -25.64
C CYS A 567 3.80 -23.63 -24.97
N ALA A 568 3.02 -23.72 -23.88
CA ALA A 568 2.70 -24.96 -23.19
C ALA A 568 1.69 -25.81 -23.97
N GLU A 569 0.70 -25.16 -24.59
CA GLU A 569 -0.31 -25.83 -25.42
C GLU A 569 0.30 -26.43 -26.70
N ARG A 570 1.23 -25.69 -27.34
CA ARG A 570 1.86 -26.11 -28.60
C ARG A 570 3.00 -27.11 -28.41
N CYS A 571 3.51 -27.28 -27.19
CA CYS A 571 4.69 -28.11 -26.93
C CYS A 571 4.39 -29.62 -27.09
N PRO A 572 4.98 -30.32 -28.09
CA PRO A 572 4.65 -31.72 -28.36
C PRO A 572 5.17 -32.69 -27.29
N THR A 573 6.15 -32.28 -26.49
CA THR A 573 6.76 -33.11 -25.43
C THR A 573 6.29 -32.76 -24.03
N GLY A 574 5.47 -31.71 -23.87
CA GLY A 574 5.13 -31.16 -22.56
C GLY A 574 6.33 -30.55 -21.84
N ALA A 575 7.39 -30.16 -22.56
CA ALA A 575 8.53 -29.45 -21.98
C ALA A 575 8.14 -28.10 -21.39
N TRP A 576 7.07 -27.48 -21.89
CA TRP A 576 6.44 -26.30 -21.30
C TRP A 576 5.20 -26.69 -20.53
N ASP A 577 5.03 -26.09 -19.35
CA ASP A 577 3.91 -26.31 -18.44
C ASP A 577 3.42 -24.97 -17.88
N MET A 578 2.12 -24.89 -17.58
CA MET A 578 1.56 -23.76 -16.84
C MET A 578 1.54 -24.13 -15.36
N ARG A 579 2.33 -23.42 -14.55
CA ARG A 579 2.45 -23.69 -13.13
C ARG A 579 2.07 -22.48 -12.31
N LYS A 580 1.13 -22.68 -11.38
CA LYS A 580 0.78 -21.68 -10.39
C LYS A 580 1.90 -21.58 -9.36
N TYR A 581 2.49 -20.40 -9.30
CA TYR A 581 3.42 -20.01 -8.26
C TYR A 581 2.64 -19.48 -7.07
N PHE A 582 2.77 -20.18 -5.95
CA PHE A 582 2.21 -19.75 -4.67
C PHE A 582 3.31 -19.10 -3.85
N PHE A 583 3.05 -17.88 -3.37
CA PHE A 583 3.91 -17.17 -2.44
C PHE A 583 3.12 -16.74 -1.22
N LYS A 584 3.60 -17.15 -0.04
CA LYS A 584 3.10 -16.68 1.25
C LYS A 584 4.26 -16.16 2.08
N THR A 585 4.12 -14.93 2.55
CA THR A 585 5.13 -14.27 3.39
C THR A 585 5.42 -15.08 4.65
N ALA A 586 6.60 -14.86 5.20
CA ALA A 586 6.94 -15.37 6.53
C ALA A 586 5.93 -14.85 7.56
N ALA A 587 5.66 -15.65 8.60
CA ALA A 587 4.72 -15.30 9.65
C ALA A 587 5.34 -15.56 11.02
N ALA A 588 4.85 -14.83 12.04
CA ALA A 588 5.22 -15.09 13.42
C ALA A 588 4.88 -16.54 13.82
N GLY A 589 5.71 -17.15 14.66
CA GLY A 589 5.56 -18.55 15.08
C GLY A 589 6.15 -19.59 14.12
N ALA A 590 6.49 -19.22 12.88
CA ALA A 590 7.16 -20.11 11.93
C ALA A 590 8.64 -20.36 12.31
N GLU A 591 9.13 -21.55 11.98
CA GLU A 591 10.54 -21.91 12.19
C GLU A 591 11.43 -21.39 11.07
N ALA A 592 12.63 -20.92 11.43
CA ALA A 592 13.63 -20.57 10.44
C ALA A 592 14.31 -21.83 9.89
N PRO A 593 14.71 -21.86 8.59
CA PRO A 593 15.38 -23.02 8.02
C PRO A 593 16.59 -23.44 8.85
N ARG A 594 16.73 -24.76 9.09
CA ARG A 594 17.94 -25.33 9.73
C ARG A 594 19.13 -25.13 8.77
N LYS A 595 20.28 -24.74 9.32
CA LYS A 595 21.52 -24.57 8.55
C LYS A 595 22.02 -25.92 8.06
#